data_AF-A0A0F9KR93-F1
#
_entry.id   AF-A0A0F9KR93-F1
#
_cell.length_a   1.000
_cell.length_b   1.000
_cell.length_c   1.000
_cell.angle_alpha   90.00
_cell.angle_beta   90.00
_cell.angle_gamma   90.00
#
_symmetry.space_group_name_H-M   'P 1'
#
loop_
_entity.id
_entity.type
_entity.pdbx_description
1 polymer ?
#
loop_
_entity_poly.entity_id
_entity_poly.type
_entity_poly.pdbx_seq_one_letter_code
_entity_poly.pdbx_strand_id
1 'polypeptide(L)'
;MDFESLASKLFMVFVGFMIIMAMLLIVVGMPLAIYDDIYIRPQASEKANEYCVERGFDFYEDYERIGFLSKEPVAIICKYVDQYRDIDFNILKKEEVQE
;
A
#
# COMPACT_ATOMS: atom_id res chain seq x y z
N MET A 1 43.04 -16.86 -33.15
CA MET A 1 42.23 -16.62 -31.94
C MET A 1 41.11 -17.64 -31.96
N ASP A 2 41.11 -18.57 -31.01
CA ASP A 2 40.17 -19.69 -31.01
C ASP A 2 38.76 -19.20 -30.68
N PHE A 3 37.78 -19.72 -31.41
CA PHE A 3 36.36 -19.35 -31.28
C PHE A 3 35.85 -19.53 -29.85
N GLU A 4 36.33 -20.57 -29.14
CA GLU A 4 36.01 -20.84 -27.74
C GLU A 4 36.51 -19.75 -26.78
N SER A 5 37.68 -19.17 -27.06
CA SER A 5 38.27 -18.08 -26.27
C SER A 5 37.48 -16.78 -26.43
N LEU A 6 36.97 -16.51 -27.64
CA LEU A 6 36.13 -15.34 -27.91
C LEU A 6 34.76 -15.46 -27.25
N ALA A 7 34.13 -16.63 -27.33
CA ALA A 7 32.84 -16.90 -26.71
C ALA A 7 32.87 -16.78 -25.18
N SER A 8 33.92 -17.29 -24.54
CA SER A 8 34.12 -17.19 -23.08
C SER A 8 34.24 -15.73 -22.61
N LYS A 9 34.97 -14.89 -23.35
CA LYS A 9 35.10 -13.45 -23.03
C LYS A 9 33.78 -12.70 -23.17
N LEU A 10 33.02 -12.98 -24.24
CA LEU A 10 31.69 -12.39 -24.45
C LEU A 10 30.71 -12.78 -23.33
N PHE A 11 30.73 -14.04 -22.91
CA PHE A 11 29.91 -14.52 -21.80
C PHE A 11 30.26 -13.81 -20.48
N MET A 12 31.55 -13.68 -20.14
CA MET A 12 31.97 -12.97 -18.92
C MET A 12 31.54 -11.49 -18.92
N VAL A 13 31.64 -10.81 -20.06
CA VAL A 13 31.17 -9.41 -20.20
C VAL A 13 29.66 -9.33 -20.03
N PHE A 14 28.91 -10.25 -20.62
CA PHE A 14 27.45 -10.30 -20.47
C PHE A 14 27.02 -10.53 -19.01
N VAL A 15 27.64 -11.49 -18.32
CA VAL A 15 27.37 -11.74 -16.89
C VAL A 15 27.71 -10.50 -16.06
N GLY A 16 28.83 -9.85 -16.32
CA GLY A 16 29.20 -8.59 -15.66
C GLY A 16 28.16 -7.50 -15.85
N PHE A 17 27.65 -7.32 -17.07
CA PHE A 17 26.58 -6.36 -17.36
C PHE A 17 25.30 -6.68 -16.60
N MET A 18 24.89 -7.96 -16.56
CA MET A 18 23.70 -8.39 -15.84
C MET A 18 23.81 -8.13 -14.33
N ILE A 19 24.99 -8.34 -13.74
CA ILE A 19 25.24 -8.05 -12.33
C ILE A 19 25.13 -6.55 -12.05
N ILE A 20 25.73 -5.70 -12.89
CA ILE A 20 25.63 -4.24 -12.74
C ILE A 20 24.18 -3.79 -12.83
N MET A 21 23.42 -4.31 -13.81
CA MET A 21 22.00 -4.02 -13.95
C MET A 21 21.19 -4.43 -12.71
N ALA A 22 21.45 -5.62 -12.15
CA ALA A 22 20.79 -6.07 -10.94
C ALA A 22 21.12 -5.18 -9.73
N MET A 23 22.38 -4.77 -9.58
CA MET A 23 22.77 -3.83 -8.51
C MET A 23 22.08 -2.48 -8.68
N LEU A 24 22.00 -1.93 -9.89
CA LEU A 24 21.31 -0.67 -10.16
C LEU A 24 19.82 -0.75 -9.79
N LEU A 25 19.16 -1.87 -10.11
CA LEU A 25 17.77 -2.09 -9.73
C LEU A 25 17.58 -2.14 -8.21
N ILE A 26 18.51 -2.74 -7.46
CA ILE A 26 18.46 -2.77 -6.00
C ILE A 26 18.68 -1.37 -5.41
N VAL A 27 19.71 -0.66 -5.91
CA VAL A 27 20.07 0.68 -5.44
C VAL A 27 18.95 1.68 -5.64
N VAL A 28 18.15 1.56 -6.70
CA VAL A 28 17.00 2.45 -6.95
C VAL A 28 15.72 1.90 -6.33
N GLY A 29 15.47 0.60 -6.43
CA GLY A 29 14.22 -0.02 -5.99
C GLY A 29 14.06 -0.09 -4.48
N MET A 30 15.14 -0.33 -3.74
CA MET A 30 15.06 -0.45 -2.28
C MET A 30 14.73 0.88 -1.59
N PRO A 31 15.40 2.01 -1.89
CA PRO A 31 15.01 3.30 -1.33
C PRO A 31 13.57 3.71 -1.67
N LEU A 32 13.13 3.40 -2.89
CA LEU A 32 11.76 3.64 -3.34
C LEU A 32 10.75 2.86 -2.50
N ALA A 33 10.97 1.56 -2.31
CA ALA A 33 10.10 0.71 -1.48
C ALA A 33 10.05 1.19 -0.02
N ILE A 34 11.20 1.58 0.55
CA ILE A 34 11.29 2.13 1.91
C ILE A 34 10.52 3.44 2.01
N TYR A 35 10.64 4.32 1.02
CA TYR A 35 9.93 5.59 1.01
C TYR A 35 8.41 5.41 0.96
N ASP A 36 7.89 4.47 0.15
CA ASP A 36 6.47 4.15 0.13
C ASP A 36 5.97 3.65 1.49
N ASP A 37 6.70 2.72 2.12
CA ASP A 37 6.29 2.09 3.37
C ASP A 37 6.32 3.07 4.56
N ILE A 38 7.33 3.95 4.61
CA ILE A 38 7.51 4.88 5.74
C ILE A 38 6.63 6.13 5.60
N TYR A 39 6.40 6.63 4.39
CA TYR A 39 5.76 7.94 4.21
C TYR A 39 4.41 7.87 3.51
N ILE A 40 4.29 7.11 2.44
CA ILE A 40 3.10 7.15 1.59
C ILE A 40 2.00 6.26 2.17
N ARG A 41 2.33 5.03 2.59
CA ARG A 41 1.36 4.11 3.16
C ARG A 41 0.69 4.68 4.41
N PRO A 42 1.40 5.27 5.40
CA PRO A 42 0.76 5.89 6.55
C PRO A 42 -0.15 7.08 6.20
N GLN A 43 0.25 7.91 5.23
CA GLN A 43 -0.59 9.01 4.76
C GLN A 43 -1.91 8.51 4.15
N ALA A 44 -1.84 7.42 3.37
CA ALA A 44 -3.05 6.80 2.82
C ALA A 44 -3.92 6.14 3.90
N SER A 45 -3.30 5.51 4.91
CA SER A 45 -4.01 4.95 6.07
C SER A 45 -4.75 6.04 6.85
N GLU A 46 -4.10 7.17 7.11
CA GLU A 46 -4.69 8.30 7.84
C GLU A 46 -5.91 8.85 7.11
N LYS A 47 -5.80 9.03 5.78
CA LYS A 47 -6.93 9.45 4.93
C LYS A 47 -8.05 8.43 4.89
N ALA A 48 -7.74 7.13 4.85
CA ALA A 48 -8.75 6.08 4.89
C ALA A 48 -9.52 6.12 6.21
N ASN A 49 -8.81 6.37 7.31
CA ASN A 49 -9.42 6.52 8.63
C ASN A 49 -10.31 7.77 8.71
N GLU A 50 -9.82 8.92 8.24
CA GLU A 50 -10.56 10.18 8.19
C GLU A 50 -11.88 10.00 7.41
N TYR A 51 -11.83 9.37 6.24
CA TYR A 51 -13.02 9.06 5.45
C TYR A 51 -14.03 8.20 6.21
N CYS A 52 -13.58 7.15 6.91
CA CYS A 52 -14.48 6.29 7.67
C CYS A 52 -15.10 7.02 8.87
N VAL A 53 -14.32 7.84 9.58
CA VAL A 53 -14.79 8.64 10.72
C VAL A 53 -15.82 9.68 10.28
N GLU A 54 -15.60 10.36 9.15
CA GLU A 54 -16.60 11.30 8.58
C GLU A 54 -17.92 10.63 8.21
N ARG A 55 -17.88 9.33 7.88
CA ARG A 55 -19.07 8.51 7.60
C ARG A 55 -19.71 7.92 8.85
N GLY A 56 -19.14 8.19 10.03
CA GLY A 56 -19.64 7.73 11.32
C GLY A 56 -19.10 6.37 11.77
N PHE A 57 -18.09 5.80 11.10
CA PHE A 57 -17.44 4.55 11.51
C PHE A 57 -16.25 4.84 12.44
N ASP A 58 -15.82 3.84 13.22
CA ASP A 58 -14.73 4.02 14.17
C ASP A 58 -13.34 4.01 13.51
N PHE A 59 -13.11 3.13 12.53
CA PHE A 59 -11.84 3.03 11.81
C PHE A 59 -12.00 2.32 10.45
N TYR A 60 -10.96 2.40 9.62
CA TYR A 60 -10.86 1.63 8.37
C TYR A 60 -10.38 0.19 8.66
N GLU A 61 -11.01 -0.80 8.04
CA GLU A 61 -10.56 -2.21 8.10
C GLU A 61 -9.51 -2.50 7.04
N ASP A 62 -9.72 -2.03 5.82
CA ASP A 62 -8.78 -2.20 4.71
C ASP A 62 -8.93 -1.07 3.69
N TYR A 63 -7.90 -0.86 2.88
CA TYR A 63 -7.94 0.06 1.75
C TYR A 63 -6.93 -0.35 0.67
N GLU A 64 -7.28 -0.09 -0.59
CA GLU A 64 -6.37 -0.27 -1.71
C GLU A 64 -5.74 1.07 -2.14
N ARG A 65 -4.74 1.02 -3.02
CA ARG A 65 -4.10 2.22 -3.59
C ARG A 65 -3.86 2.03 -5.07
N ILE A 66 -4.02 3.10 -5.85
CA ILE A 66 -3.67 3.11 -7.28
C ILE A 66 -2.15 3.31 -7.41
N GLY A 67 -1.40 2.24 -7.19
CA GLY A 67 0.04 2.19 -7.43
C GLY A 67 0.92 2.52 -6.22
N PHE A 68 2.21 2.24 -6.39
CA PHE A 68 3.24 2.18 -5.34
C PHE A 68 3.63 3.55 -4.73
N LEU A 69 3.14 4.68 -5.23
CA LEU A 69 3.41 6.01 -4.65
C LEU A 69 2.14 6.87 -4.48
N SER A 70 0.96 6.27 -4.62
CA SER A 70 -0.29 7.00 -4.40
C SER A 70 -0.50 7.21 -2.91
N LYS A 71 -0.71 8.47 -2.53
CA LYS A 71 -1.13 8.87 -1.19
C LYS A 71 -2.63 8.74 -0.99
N GLU A 72 -3.39 8.61 -2.08
CA GLU A 72 -4.84 8.49 -2.02
C GLU A 72 -5.23 7.01 -1.87
N PRO A 73 -5.96 6.65 -0.81
CA PRO A 73 -6.60 5.36 -0.71
C PRO A 73 -7.78 5.27 -1.68
N VAL A 74 -8.00 4.08 -2.23
CA VAL A 74 -9.16 3.72 -3.04
C VAL A 74 -9.79 2.45 -2.46
N ALA A 75 -11.07 2.23 -2.73
CA ALA A 75 -11.80 1.07 -2.22
C ALA A 75 -11.64 0.88 -0.70
N ILE A 76 -12.02 1.89 0.07
CA ILE A 76 -11.93 1.88 1.54
C ILE A 76 -13.07 1.03 2.12
N ILE A 77 -12.72 0.07 2.98
CA ILE A 77 -13.68 -0.73 3.75
C ILE A 77 -13.68 -0.19 5.19
N CYS A 78 -14.82 0.34 5.63
CA CYS A 78 -14.99 0.88 6.98
C CYS A 78 -15.62 -0.14 7.92
N LYS A 79 -15.22 -0.10 9.21
CA LYS A 79 -15.72 -1.03 10.24
C LYS A 79 -16.21 -0.28 11.47
N TYR A 80 -17.34 -0.75 12.00
CA TYR A 80 -17.86 -0.36 13.30
C TYR A 80 -17.33 -1.33 14.36
N VAL A 81 -17.00 -0.82 15.54
CA VAL A 81 -16.93 -1.66 16.73
C VAL A 81 -18.36 -2.11 17.05
N ASP A 82 -18.59 -3.42 17.07
CA ASP A 82 -19.93 -4.01 17.21
C ASP A 82 -20.73 -3.45 18.40
N GLN A 83 -20.04 -3.06 19.49
CA GLN A 83 -20.68 -2.44 20.67
C GLN A 83 -21.31 -1.07 20.41
N TYR A 84 -20.70 -0.21 19.58
CA TYR A 84 -21.27 1.12 19.29
C TYR A 84 -22.41 1.03 18.29
N ARG A 85 -22.33 0.10 17.33
CA ARG A 85 -23.42 -0.16 16.39
C ARG A 85 -24.74 -0.47 17.11
N ASP A 86 -24.70 -1.33 18.11
CA ASP A 86 -25.89 -1.70 18.86
C ASP A 86 -26.41 -0.56 19.74
N ILE A 87 -25.52 0.32 20.23
CA ILE A 87 -25.92 1.52 20.98
C ILE A 87 -26.63 2.52 20.04
N ASP A 88 -26.04 2.81 18.88
CA ASP A 88 -26.60 3.76 17.92
C ASP A 88 -27.94 3.28 17.35
N PHE A 89 -28.07 1.99 16.99
CA PHE A 89 -29.36 1.43 16.58
C PHE A 89 -30.42 1.51 17.68
N ASN A 90 -30.03 1.30 18.94
CA ASN A 90 -30.96 1.41 20.06
C ASN A 90 -31.38 2.86 20.37
N ILE A 91 -30.53 3.85 20.09
CA ILE A 91 -30.87 5.27 20.21
C ILE A 91 -31.87 5.65 19.11
N LEU A 92 -31.55 5.37 17.84
CA LEU A 92 -32.44 5.67 16.71
C LEU A 92 -33.82 5.02 16.86
N LYS A 93 -33.87 3.76 17.29
CA LYS A 93 -35.12 3.04 17.54
C LYS A 93 -35.94 3.65 18.68
N LYS A 94 -35.33 4.32 19.66
CA LYS A 94 -36.07 5.00 20.74
C LYS A 94 -36.65 6.33 20.28
N GLU A 95 -35.99 7.03 19.38
CA GLU A 95 -36.49 8.28 18.79
C GLU A 95 -37.71 8.03 17.88
N GLU A 96 -37.70 6.96 17.08
CA GLU A 96 -38.83 6.57 16.22
C GLU A 96 -40.10 6.12 16.98
N VAL A 97 -39.98 5.74 18.26
CA VAL A 97 -41.11 5.29 19.09
C VAL A 97 -41.74 6.45 19.88
N GLN A 98 -41.09 7.62 19.91
CA GLN A 98 -41.59 8.81 20.58
C GLN A 98 -42.29 9.82 19.65
N GLU A 99 -42.32 9.57 18.33
CA GLU A 99 -43.26 10.17 17.37
C GLU A 99 -44.55 9.35 17.24
#